data_AF-A0A2E0QFM6-F1
#
_entry.id   AF-A0A2E0QFM6-F1
#
_cell.length_a   1.000
_cell.length_b   1.000
_cell.length_c   1.000
_cell.angle_alpha   90.00
_cell.angle_beta   90.00
_cell.angle_gamma   90.00
#
_symmetry.space_group_name_H-M   'P 1'
#
loop_
_entity.id
_entity.type
_entity.pdbx_description
1 polymer ?
#
loop_
_entity_poly.entity_id
_entity_poly.type
_entity_poly.pdbx_seq_one_letter_code
_entity_poly.pdbx_strand_id
1 'polypeptide(L)'
;MRGDEDLFSKLDTDGDGVLTKEEFEQAVAQGTTLEGEVSTLSVGDAAALWVDSEGPASKRFSNNTEFFLGLVGGPVAIFIVGFLFVMIGEVTGQYELFASISMLSTAGAVIGGTAWGFTTGHQSFAWGLLSAFVVVPLVLFGLCLVVIMVFWSGY
;
A
#
# COMPACT_ATOMS: atom_id res chain seq x y z
N MET A 1 -32.52 14.14 16.84
CA MET A 1 -31.98 12.90 16.27
C MET A 1 -33.05 12.40 15.32
N ARG A 2 -32.83 12.53 14.01
CA ARG A 2 -33.85 12.25 12.97
C ARG A 2 -33.25 12.08 11.55
N GLY A 3 -31.94 11.88 11.45
CA GLY A 3 -31.24 11.76 10.15
C GLY A 3 -31.16 10.31 9.69
N ASP A 4 -31.06 9.38 10.63
CA ASP A 4 -30.82 7.97 10.34
C ASP A 4 -32.12 7.26 9.88
N GLU A 5 -33.26 7.72 10.39
CA GLU A 5 -34.60 7.21 10.08
C GLU A 5 -35.00 7.50 8.62
N ASP A 6 -34.66 8.70 8.12
CA ASP A 6 -35.00 9.12 6.75
C ASP A 6 -34.12 8.43 5.69
N LEU A 7 -32.88 8.09 6.05
CA LEU A 7 -31.98 7.33 5.19
C LEU A 7 -32.38 5.85 5.15
N PHE A 8 -32.75 5.30 6.30
CA PHE A 8 -33.23 3.93 6.40
C PHE A 8 -34.53 3.73 5.61
N SER A 9 -35.50 4.66 5.76
CA SER A 9 -36.78 4.63 5.04
C SER A 9 -36.65 4.81 3.52
N LYS A 10 -35.49 5.28 3.02
CA LYS A 10 -35.21 5.40 1.59
C LYS A 10 -34.54 4.16 1.00
N LEU A 11 -33.92 3.34 1.84
CA LEU A 11 -33.22 2.11 1.44
C LEU A 11 -34.13 0.89 1.60
N ASP A 12 -34.94 0.89 2.65
CA ASP A 12 -36.04 -0.04 2.89
C ASP A 12 -37.17 0.25 1.88
N THR A 13 -37.25 -0.57 0.83
CA THR A 13 -38.13 -0.33 -0.32
C THR A 13 -39.52 -0.94 -0.08
N ASP A 14 -39.60 -1.99 0.73
CA ASP A 14 -40.85 -2.64 1.08
C ASP A 14 -41.48 -2.13 2.38
N GLY A 15 -40.73 -1.35 3.18
CA GLY A 15 -41.20 -0.64 4.35
C GLY A 15 -41.47 -1.55 5.54
N ASP A 16 -40.84 -2.72 5.57
CA ASP A 16 -41.00 -3.72 6.64
C ASP A 16 -40.12 -3.42 7.88
N GLY A 17 -39.25 -2.42 7.79
CA GLY A 17 -38.36 -1.97 8.86
C GLY A 17 -37.04 -2.77 8.95
N VAL A 18 -36.74 -3.64 7.98
CA VAL A 18 -35.55 -4.50 7.94
C VAL A 18 -34.87 -4.42 6.59
N LEU A 19 -33.66 -3.86 6.55
CA LEU A 19 -32.91 -3.78 5.30
C LEU A 19 -32.36 -5.15 4.89
N THR A 20 -32.88 -5.72 3.81
CA THR A 20 -32.40 -6.98 3.25
C THR A 20 -31.17 -6.78 2.37
N LYS A 21 -30.41 -7.87 2.15
CA LYS A 21 -29.16 -7.81 1.38
C LYS A 21 -29.41 -7.39 -0.06
N GLU A 22 -30.53 -7.82 -0.62
CA GLU A 22 -30.98 -7.55 -1.96
C GLU A 22 -31.36 -6.07 -2.14
N GLU A 23 -32.00 -5.45 -1.15
CA GLU A 23 -32.31 -4.01 -1.15
C GLU A 23 -31.05 -3.14 -1.03
N PHE A 24 -30.09 -3.56 -0.20
CA PHE A 24 -28.80 -2.89 -0.09
C PHE A 24 -28.02 -2.96 -1.41
N GLU A 25 -27.98 -4.12 -2.06
CA GLU A 25 -27.32 -4.29 -3.36
C GLU A 25 -28.00 -3.48 -4.47
N GLN A 26 -29.33 -3.36 -4.46
CA GLN A 26 -30.06 -2.50 -5.40
C GLN A 26 -29.77 -1.01 -5.19
N ALA A 27 -29.73 -0.54 -3.95
CA ALA A 27 -29.43 0.84 -3.63
C ALA A 27 -27.98 1.22 -4.00
N VAL A 28 -27.03 0.30 -3.80
CA VAL A 28 -25.62 0.50 -4.20
C VAL A 28 -25.46 0.42 -5.72
N ALA A 29 -26.18 -0.48 -6.40
CA ALA A 29 -26.17 -0.58 -7.86
C ALA A 29 -26.80 0.64 -8.55
N GLN A 30 -27.83 1.25 -7.94
CA GLN A 30 -28.48 2.47 -8.43
C GLN A 30 -27.78 3.76 -7.95
N GLY A 31 -26.89 3.68 -6.96
CA GLY A 31 -26.24 4.82 -6.29
C GLY A 31 -24.81 5.13 -6.76
N THR A 32 -24.43 4.78 -7.99
CA THR A 32 -23.09 5.04 -8.55
C THR A 32 -22.90 6.42 -9.17
N THR A 33 -23.44 7.47 -8.56
CA THR A 33 -22.92 8.84 -8.70
C THR A 33 -23.36 9.69 -7.51
N LEU A 34 -22.51 9.82 -6.50
CA LEU A 34 -22.57 10.95 -5.57
C LEU A 34 -22.06 12.22 -6.28
N GLU A 35 -22.74 12.61 -7.36
CA GLU A 35 -22.72 13.98 -7.91
C GLU A 35 -23.65 14.84 -7.04
N GLY A 36 -23.28 14.96 -5.77
CA GLY A 36 -23.78 16.02 -4.92
C GLY A 36 -22.75 17.13 -4.96
N GLU A 37 -22.96 18.11 -5.83
CA GLU A 37 -22.23 19.37 -5.85
C GLU A 37 -22.31 20.02 -4.46
N VAL A 38 -21.28 19.81 -3.63
CA VAL A 38 -21.08 20.62 -2.43
C VAL A 38 -20.48 21.93 -2.91
N SER A 39 -21.35 22.88 -3.25
CA SER A 39 -21.02 24.30 -3.24
C SER A 39 -20.45 24.63 -1.85
N THR A 40 -19.13 24.57 -1.69
CA THR A 40 -18.45 25.11 -0.51
C THR A 40 -18.57 26.62 -0.61
N LEU A 41 -19.59 27.13 0.09
CA LEU A 41 -19.85 28.55 0.28
C LEU A 41 -18.54 29.30 0.49
N SER A 42 -18.28 30.28 -0.38
CA SER A 42 -17.26 31.30 -0.16
C SER A 42 -17.62 32.05 1.12
N VAL A 43 -16.95 31.72 2.22
CA VAL A 43 -16.97 32.50 3.45
C VAL A 43 -15.55 32.98 3.70
N GLY A 44 -15.19 34.07 3.01
CA GLY A 44 -14.34 35.06 3.64
C GLY A 44 -15.07 35.61 4.87
N ASP A 45 -14.35 35.86 5.95
CA ASP A 45 -14.86 36.43 7.21
C ASP A 45 -15.62 35.50 8.16
N ALA A 46 -14.95 34.44 8.60
CA ALA A 46 -15.15 33.92 9.95
C ALA A 46 -13.83 33.44 10.57
N ALA A 47 -12.81 34.31 10.52
CA ALA A 47 -11.78 34.27 11.55
C ALA A 47 -12.47 34.47 12.92
N ALA A 48 -12.20 33.59 13.88
CA ALA A 48 -12.09 33.89 15.33
C ALA A 48 -12.69 32.87 16.32
N LEU A 49 -12.80 31.55 16.07
CA LEU A 49 -13.26 30.70 17.19
C LEU A 49 -12.74 29.30 17.44
N TRP A 50 -11.79 28.73 16.71
CA TRP A 50 -11.07 27.54 17.21
C TRP A 50 -9.61 27.55 16.78
N VAL A 51 -8.74 27.94 17.71
CA VAL A 51 -7.33 27.55 17.69
C VAL A 51 -7.30 26.08 18.11
N ASP A 52 -7.12 25.20 17.14
CA ASP A 52 -6.57 23.87 17.37
C ASP A 52 -5.44 23.65 16.37
N SER A 53 -4.25 23.98 16.84
CA SER A 53 -2.95 23.45 16.42
C SER A 53 -2.87 22.86 15.00
N GLU A 54 -2.78 23.71 13.97
CA GLU A 54 -2.24 23.31 12.67
C GLU A 54 -0.72 23.07 12.80
N GLY A 55 -0.35 21.92 13.36
CA GLY A 55 0.89 21.27 12.92
C GLY A 55 0.70 20.90 11.45
N PRO A 56 1.74 21.01 10.60
CA PRO A 56 1.59 20.81 9.16
C PRO A 56 0.93 19.46 8.94
N ALA A 57 -0.25 19.46 8.32
CA ALA A 57 -1.00 18.25 7.99
C ALA A 57 -0.03 17.24 7.39
N SER A 58 0.36 16.24 8.18
CA SER A 58 1.31 15.23 7.73
C SER A 58 0.59 14.48 6.63
N LYS A 59 0.98 14.78 5.39
CA LYS A 59 0.40 14.21 4.19
C LYS A 59 0.70 12.72 4.22
N ARG A 60 -0.18 11.95 4.86
CA ARG A 60 -0.11 10.50 4.95
C ARG A 60 0.00 9.98 3.52
N PHE A 61 1.10 9.30 3.22
CA PHE A 61 1.30 8.73 1.89
C PHE A 61 0.14 7.78 1.57
N SER A 62 -0.27 7.75 0.31
CA SER A 62 -1.35 6.84 -0.09
C SER A 62 -0.89 5.40 0.11
N ASN A 63 -1.79 4.49 0.53
CA ASN A 63 -1.47 3.08 0.77
C ASN A 63 -0.71 2.45 -0.42
N ASN A 64 -1.07 2.81 -1.65
CA ASN A 64 -0.43 2.32 -2.86
C ASN A 64 1.01 2.85 -2.99
N THR A 65 1.25 4.13 -2.69
CA THR A 65 2.60 4.73 -2.72
C THR A 65 3.53 4.04 -1.72
N GLU A 66 3.03 3.73 -0.51
CA GLU A 66 3.78 3.02 0.52
C GLU A 66 4.12 1.58 0.09
N PHE A 67 3.17 0.91 -0.56
CA PHE A 67 3.38 -0.41 -1.15
C PHE A 67 4.45 -0.39 -2.25
N PHE A 68 4.37 0.53 -3.20
CA PHE A 68 5.36 0.66 -4.28
C PHE A 68 6.74 1.02 -3.75
N LEU A 69 6.81 1.84 -2.70
CA LEU A 69 8.05 2.14 -2.03
C LEU A 69 8.65 0.89 -1.38
N GLY A 70 7.82 -0.01 -0.83
CA GLY A 70 8.27 -1.32 -0.36
C GLY A 70 8.69 -2.27 -1.47
N LEU A 71 7.90 -2.36 -2.55
CA LEU A 71 8.10 -3.29 -3.67
C LEU A 71 9.33 -2.96 -4.51
N VAL A 72 9.51 -1.69 -4.86
CA VAL A 72 10.59 -1.24 -5.75
C VAL A 72 11.65 -0.47 -4.96
N GLY A 73 11.22 0.50 -4.15
CA GLY A 73 12.14 1.33 -3.38
C GLY A 73 12.97 0.54 -2.36
N GLY A 74 12.36 -0.43 -1.68
CA GLY A 74 12.99 -1.28 -0.68
C GLY A 74 14.17 -2.08 -1.23
N PRO A 75 13.96 -2.96 -2.22
CA PRO A 75 15.04 -3.71 -2.85
C PRO A 75 16.12 -2.81 -3.45
N VAL A 76 15.74 -1.72 -4.13
CA VAL A 76 16.71 -0.79 -4.72
C VAL A 76 17.59 -0.15 -3.64
N ALA A 77 17.01 0.28 -2.52
CA ALA A 77 17.79 0.83 -1.41
C ALA A 77 18.72 -0.21 -0.77
N ILE A 78 18.24 -1.44 -0.57
CA ILE A 78 19.05 -2.55 -0.03
C ILE A 78 20.23 -2.87 -0.97
N PHE A 79 19.99 -2.89 -2.29
CA PHE A 79 21.03 -3.10 -3.30
C PHE A 79 22.07 -1.98 -3.31
N ILE A 80 21.65 -0.71 -3.20
CA ILE A 80 22.57 0.42 -3.13
C ILE A 80 23.48 0.33 -1.90
N VAL A 81 22.91 -0.03 -0.75
CA VAL A 81 23.68 -0.21 0.50
C VAL A 81 24.65 -1.39 0.39
N GLY A 82 24.19 -2.52 -0.15
CA GLY A 82 25.06 -3.68 -0.39
C GLY A 82 26.19 -3.38 -1.38
N PHE A 83 25.88 -2.67 -2.46
CA PHE A 83 26.86 -2.22 -3.45
C PHE A 83 27.92 -1.30 -2.83
N LEU A 84 27.50 -0.35 -2.00
CA LEU A 84 28.43 0.52 -1.26
C LEU A 84 29.37 -0.30 -0.35
N PHE A 85 28.85 -1.33 0.32
CA PHE A 85 29.66 -2.21 1.15
C PHE A 85 30.74 -2.96 0.35
N VAL A 86 30.39 -3.46 -0.83
CA VAL A 86 31.33 -4.11 -1.75
C VAL A 86 32.40 -3.14 -2.23
N MET A 87 32.03 -1.91 -2.60
CA MET A 87 32.98 -0.86 -3.01
C MET A 87 33.98 -0.53 -1.89
N ILE A 88 33.52 -0.46 -0.64
CA ILE A 88 34.40 -0.25 0.52
C ILE A 88 35.33 -1.46 0.71
N GLY A 89 34.81 -2.68 0.55
CA GLY A 89 35.61 -3.91 0.60
C GLY A 89 36.72 -3.95 -0.45
N GLU A 90 36.44 -3.45 -1.65
CA GLU A 90 37.41 -3.35 -2.74
C GLU A 90 38.50 -2.30 -2.42
N VAL A 91 38.12 -1.12 -1.94
CA VAL A 91 39.07 -0.05 -1.56
C VAL A 91 39.97 -0.46 -0.38
N THR A 92 39.45 -1.26 0.54
CA THR A 92 40.18 -1.70 1.74
C THR A 92 40.98 -3.00 1.54
N GLY A 93 40.81 -3.68 0.40
CA GLY A 93 41.41 -4.99 0.14
C GLY A 93 40.82 -6.14 0.97
N GLN A 94 39.70 -5.92 1.67
CA GLN A 94 39.02 -6.90 2.52
C GLN A 94 37.70 -7.38 1.90
N TYR A 95 37.70 -7.64 0.58
CA TYR A 95 36.50 -8.01 -0.18
C TYR A 95 35.67 -9.14 0.47
N GLU A 96 36.31 -10.23 0.89
CA GLU A 96 35.65 -11.40 1.50
C GLU A 96 34.81 -11.04 2.74
N LEU A 97 35.36 -10.18 3.61
CA LEU A 97 34.71 -9.75 4.84
C LEU A 97 33.52 -8.84 4.52
N PHE A 98 33.71 -7.86 3.63
CA PHE A 98 32.64 -6.92 3.27
C PHE A 98 31.53 -7.59 2.45
N ALA A 99 31.86 -8.57 1.61
CA ALA A 99 30.89 -9.37 0.86
C ALA A 99 30.04 -10.26 1.78
N SER A 100 30.65 -10.90 2.79
CA SER A 100 29.90 -11.70 3.76
C SER A 100 29.00 -10.84 4.66
N ILE A 101 29.45 -9.65 5.06
CA ILE A 101 28.61 -8.69 5.79
C ILE A 101 27.47 -8.15 4.91
N SER A 102 27.69 -7.92 3.61
CA SER A 102 26.61 -7.43 2.73
C SER A 102 25.49 -8.46 2.55
N MET A 103 25.83 -9.75 2.49
CA MET A 103 24.85 -10.86 2.49
C MET A 103 24.00 -10.86 3.77
N LEU A 104 24.64 -10.77 4.94
CA LEU A 104 23.96 -10.72 6.23
C LEU A 104 23.12 -9.45 6.39
N SER A 105 23.64 -8.31 5.93
CA SER A 105 22.94 -7.03 5.90
C SER A 105 21.68 -7.10 5.05
N THR A 106 21.74 -7.77 3.90
CA THR A 106 20.57 -7.95 3.01
C THR A 106 19.48 -8.76 3.71
N ALA A 107 19.81 -9.91 4.30
CA ALA A 107 18.84 -10.71 5.04
C ALA A 107 18.26 -9.95 6.25
N GLY A 108 19.12 -9.27 7.02
CA GLY A 108 18.71 -8.46 8.16
C GLY A 108 17.85 -7.26 7.76
N ALA A 109 18.14 -6.62 6.63
CA ALA A 109 17.39 -5.48 6.13
C ALA A 109 15.99 -5.88 5.66
N VAL A 110 15.83 -7.06 5.04
CA VAL A 110 14.51 -7.57 4.65
C VAL A 110 13.66 -7.90 5.88
N ILE A 111 14.23 -8.62 6.85
CA ILE A 111 13.52 -9.02 8.07
C ILE A 111 13.21 -7.80 8.95
N GLY A 112 14.20 -6.93 9.17
CA GLY A 112 14.05 -5.71 9.93
C GLY A 112 13.10 -4.72 9.27
N GLY A 113 13.19 -4.54 7.95
CA GLY A 113 12.33 -3.65 7.18
C GLY A 113 10.87 -4.12 7.15
N THR A 114 10.63 -5.44 7.01
CA THR A 114 9.28 -6.00 7.10
C THR A 114 8.71 -5.88 8.52
N ALA A 115 9.47 -6.26 9.55
CA ALA A 115 9.04 -6.14 10.95
C ALA A 115 8.75 -4.67 11.33
N TRP A 116 9.61 -3.74 10.93
CA TRP A 116 9.41 -2.30 11.13
C TRP A 116 8.16 -1.77 10.42
N GLY A 117 7.90 -2.21 9.19
CA GLY A 117 6.70 -1.84 8.46
C GLY A 117 5.41 -2.30 9.14
N PHE A 118 5.44 -3.44 9.85
CA PHE A 118 4.32 -3.89 10.67
C PHE A 118 4.17 -3.09 11.97
N THR A 119 5.26 -2.69 12.62
CA THR A 119 5.21 -1.96 13.91
C THR A 119 4.85 -0.48 13.79
N THR A 120 5.09 0.15 12.63
CA THR A 120 4.90 1.60 12.44
C THR A 120 3.55 2.00 11.83
N GLY A 121 2.68 1.04 11.50
CA GLY A 121 1.37 1.31 10.90
C GLY A 121 1.40 1.48 9.36
N HIS A 122 2.57 1.40 8.73
CA HIS A 122 2.75 1.36 7.27
C HIS A 122 2.68 -0.08 6.73
N GLN A 123 1.59 -0.80 7.03
CA GLN A 123 1.44 -2.22 6.70
C GLN A 123 1.62 -2.48 5.19
N SER A 124 1.19 -1.54 4.34
CA SER A 124 1.33 -1.59 2.89
C SER A 124 2.80 -1.69 2.44
N PHE A 125 3.72 -1.02 3.14
CA PHE A 125 5.15 -1.08 2.87
C PHE A 125 5.73 -2.48 3.15
N ALA A 126 5.36 -3.09 4.28
CA ALA A 126 5.85 -4.42 4.65
C ALA A 126 5.42 -5.48 3.62
N TRP A 127 4.16 -5.43 3.18
CA TRP A 127 3.64 -6.30 2.12
C TRP A 127 4.33 -6.04 0.78
N GLY A 128 4.63 -4.77 0.46
CA GLY A 128 5.43 -4.39 -0.70
C GLY A 128 6.80 -5.06 -0.70
N LEU A 129 7.54 -4.91 0.40
CA LEU A 129 8.88 -5.49 0.55
C LEU A 129 8.86 -7.03 0.51
N LEU A 130 7.89 -7.66 1.18
CA LEU A 130 7.72 -9.12 1.14
C LEU A 130 7.41 -9.62 -0.28
N SER A 131 6.53 -8.91 -0.99
CA SER A 131 6.14 -9.28 -2.35
C SER A 131 7.29 -9.21 -3.35
N ALA A 132 8.23 -8.29 -3.16
CA ALA A 132 9.42 -8.18 -4.01
C ALA A 132 10.31 -9.43 -3.99
N PHE A 133 10.42 -10.10 -2.84
CA PHE A 133 11.31 -11.26 -2.66
C PHE A 133 10.59 -12.60 -2.77
N VAL A 134 9.28 -12.66 -2.53
CA VAL A 134 8.52 -13.91 -2.56
C VAL A 134 7.62 -13.97 -3.79
N VAL A 135 6.75 -12.98 -3.97
CA VAL A 135 5.66 -13.02 -4.96
C VAL A 135 6.18 -12.77 -6.37
N VAL A 136 6.95 -11.69 -6.58
CA VAL A 136 7.50 -11.34 -7.89
C VAL A 136 8.34 -12.47 -8.49
N PRO A 137 9.35 -13.03 -7.80
CA PRO A 137 10.16 -14.10 -8.36
C PRO A 137 9.35 -15.39 -8.58
N LEU A 138 8.37 -15.69 -7.71
CA LEU A 138 7.50 -16.86 -7.88
C LEU A 138 6.60 -16.74 -9.12
N VAL A 139 6.02 -15.57 -9.35
CA VAL A 139 5.21 -15.30 -10.55
C VAL A 139 6.07 -15.35 -11.82
N LEU A 140 7.24 -14.72 -11.80
CA LEU A 140 8.17 -14.77 -12.94
C LEU A 140 8.63 -16.20 -13.24
N PHE A 141 8.94 -16.99 -12.22
CA PHE A 141 9.31 -18.40 -12.39
C PHE A 141 8.17 -19.23 -12.98
N GLY A 142 6.95 -19.08 -12.45
CA GLY A 142 5.76 -19.76 -12.99
C GLY A 142 5.48 -19.39 -14.44
N LEU A 143 5.57 -18.10 -14.79
CA LEU A 143 5.43 -17.63 -16.17
C LEU A 143 6.52 -18.24 -17.08
N CYS A 144 7.76 -18.31 -16.59
CA CYS A 144 8.87 -18.92 -17.31
C CYS A 144 8.61 -20.40 -17.64
N LEU A 145 8.06 -21.17 -16.68
CA LEU A 145 7.68 -22.56 -16.90
C LEU A 145 6.57 -22.72 -17.94
N VAL A 146 5.56 -21.84 -17.91
CA VAL A 146 4.48 -21.84 -18.91
C VAL A 146 5.04 -21.57 -20.30
N VAL A 147 5.93 -20.57 -20.44
CA VAL A 147 6.59 -20.27 -21.72
C VAL A 147 7.40 -21.47 -22.22
N ILE A 148 8.16 -22.14 -21.35
CA ILE A 148 8.92 -23.34 -21.70
C ILE A 148 7.99 -24.47 -22.17
N MET A 149 6.88 -24.72 -21.45
CA MET A 149 5.91 -25.75 -21.84
C MET A 149 5.25 -25.45 -23.19
N VAL A 150 4.86 -24.20 -23.44
CA VAL A 150 4.28 -23.78 -24.73
C VAL A 150 5.29 -23.99 -25.86
N PHE A 151 6.56 -23.65 -25.62
CA PHE A 151 7.62 -23.83 -26.61
C PHE A 151 7.89 -25.31 -26.92
N TRP A 152 7.85 -26.18 -25.90
CA TRP A 152 7.98 -27.63 -26.07
C TRP A 152 6.74 -28.28 -26.69
N SER A 153 5.54 -27.78 -26.43
CA SER A 153 4.29 -28.29 -27.02
C SER A 153 4.14 -27.92 -28.50
N GLY A 154 4.90 -26.95 -28.99
CA GLY A 154 4.86 -26.49 -30.38
C GLY A 154 5.88 -27.16 -31.32
N TYR A 155 6.67 -28.10 -30.81
CA TYR A 155 7.64 -28.91 -31.57
C TYR A 155 7.17 -30.35 -31.77
#